data_AF-A0A534LZW9-F1
#
_entry.id   AF-A0A534LZW9-F1
#
_cell.length_a   1.000
_cell.length_b   1.000
_cell.length_c   1.000
_cell.angle_alpha   90.00
_cell.angle_beta   90.00
_cell.angle_gamma   90.00
#
_symmetry.space_group_name_H-M   'P 1'
#
loop_
_entity.id
_entity.type
_entity.pdbx_description
1 polymer ?
#
loop_
_entity_poly.entity_id
_entity_poly.type
_entity_poly.pdbx_seq_one_letter_code
_entity_poly.pdbx_strand_id
1 'polypeptide(L)'
;MSALASPASAAIQDATYLVQDPSPDLTAEKVVGTDLTLSGWDYIVWTNGTTVYGQNGRTSKIDFSGTDWAAIVNSIIGTVGAETIFVHPDVPASTTTINVNKSGVTIYCPKTNLKDEVGPYTQKIILGGNSAAQVRRATLWGLEMDELEISAPSTSFDVDGWTVGFCRMNSYSTVGRQGLRFTGPGDIENGLFLHCRIRAQNNGVNLVTVEAKSDANGHIAFYRCQLENVGGFTGVDSIEYSSTGPGHTGTIVTFTDCSFVHTGGAPTGGCILRMSGTTLDAGPRKLIFTNPHIQIDQAGMDLFQIVNATAFVYYGVVLQNPSLTVGANTYTWIQNSNLSNFAKGSMLQIRGGHLTGSTPTSFTLGASNESANFKVMTADVVRFNPQGAAAITLLASPFVYTNRDGVGEAVLLNGARGAAGTLTVTKDLVALYSVGNNEKFHLAVWLEPSEAITVTYSSGSGDTLSMTKDRK
;
A
#
# COMPACT_ATOMS: atom_id res chain seq x y z
N MET A 1 -20.34 0.50 -26.67
CA MET A 1 -20.28 1.74 -25.85
C MET A 1 -21.52 1.76 -24.95
N SER A 2 -21.33 1.45 -23.67
CA SER A 2 -22.18 1.94 -22.56
C SER A 2 -21.62 1.43 -21.22
N ALA A 3 -21.42 2.40 -20.31
CA ALA A 3 -21.31 2.28 -18.85
C ALA A 3 -20.14 1.47 -18.23
N LEU A 4 -18.91 2.00 -18.38
CA LEU A 4 -17.89 1.90 -17.35
C LEU A 4 -17.99 3.15 -16.45
N ALA A 5 -18.90 3.11 -15.48
CA ALA A 5 -18.79 4.03 -14.35
C ALA A 5 -17.58 3.59 -13.52
N SER A 6 -16.55 4.44 -13.47
CA SER A 6 -15.36 4.25 -12.65
C SER A 6 -15.78 4.18 -11.16
N PRO A 7 -15.49 3.09 -10.43
CA PRO A 7 -15.76 3.01 -8.99
C PRO A 7 -14.95 4.04 -8.16
N ALA A 8 -13.88 4.59 -8.74
CA ALA A 8 -12.99 5.53 -8.05
C ALA A 8 -13.63 6.91 -7.79
N SER A 9 -14.65 7.31 -8.57
CA SER A 9 -15.29 8.62 -8.35
C SER A 9 -16.36 8.60 -7.25
N ALA A 10 -16.96 7.43 -6.97
CA ALA A 10 -17.95 7.30 -5.90
C ALA A 10 -17.30 7.33 -4.50
N ALA A 11 -16.13 6.71 -4.35
CA ALA A 11 -15.41 6.69 -3.07
C ALA A 11 -14.86 8.06 -2.64
N ILE A 12 -14.59 8.95 -3.59
CA ILE A 12 -14.16 10.33 -3.29
C ILE A 12 -15.35 11.16 -2.79
N GLN A 13 -16.58 10.88 -3.27
CA GLN A 13 -17.76 11.69 -2.93
C GLN A 13 -18.26 11.50 -1.49
N ASP A 14 -18.17 10.29 -0.92
CA ASP A 14 -18.65 10.03 0.44
C ASP A 14 -17.75 10.63 1.55
N ALA A 15 -16.45 10.85 1.29
CA ALA A 15 -15.53 11.45 2.26
C ALA A 15 -15.38 12.98 2.11
N THR A 16 -15.78 13.57 0.97
CA THR A 16 -15.64 15.02 0.71
C THR A 16 -16.66 15.93 1.40
N TYR A 17 -17.65 15.39 2.12
CA TYR A 17 -18.75 16.20 2.66
C TYR A 17 -18.37 17.11 3.85
N LEU A 18 -17.09 17.19 4.25
CA LEU A 18 -16.64 17.90 5.46
C LEU A 18 -15.44 18.85 5.30
N VAL A 19 -14.94 19.09 4.09
CA VAL A 19 -13.84 20.05 3.89
C VAL A 19 -14.39 21.39 3.41
N GLN A 20 -14.79 22.26 4.34
CA GLN A 20 -14.70 23.69 4.08
C GLN A 20 -13.22 24.04 4.15
N ASP A 21 -12.60 24.26 2.99
CA ASP A 21 -11.28 24.88 2.88
C ASP A 21 -11.35 26.28 3.53
N PRO A 22 -10.74 26.51 4.71
CA PRO A 22 -10.79 27.82 5.33
C PRO A 22 -9.72 28.70 4.66
N SER A 23 -10.15 29.41 3.61
CA SER A 23 -9.52 30.62 3.04
C SER A 23 -8.04 30.52 2.60
N PRO A 24 -7.73 30.68 1.29
CA PRO A 24 -6.36 30.69 0.75
C PRO A 24 -5.48 31.89 1.17
N ASP A 25 -5.95 32.79 2.04
CA ASP A 25 -5.28 34.07 2.34
C ASP A 25 -4.34 34.09 3.57
N LEU A 26 -4.10 32.97 4.25
CA LEU A 26 -3.14 32.94 5.37
C LEU A 26 -1.70 32.72 4.86
N THR A 27 -1.02 33.81 4.50
CA THR A 27 0.43 33.79 4.25
C THR A 27 1.21 33.73 5.56
N ALA A 28 2.26 32.90 5.59
CA ALA A 28 3.06 32.55 6.76
C ALA A 28 3.89 33.69 7.37
N GLU A 29 3.70 34.94 6.93
CA GLU A 29 4.48 36.08 7.39
C GLU A 29 3.61 36.97 8.27
N LYS A 30 3.84 36.83 9.59
CA LYS A 30 3.39 37.71 10.68
C LYS A 30 2.02 37.39 11.28
N VAL A 31 1.99 36.47 12.24
CA VAL A 31 0.83 36.24 13.10
C VAL A 31 1.28 36.34 14.56
N VAL A 32 1.23 37.57 15.07
CA VAL A 32 1.15 37.83 16.51
C VAL A 32 -0.34 37.75 16.87
N GLY A 33 -0.68 37.13 18.00
CA GLY A 33 -2.03 36.69 18.41
C GLY A 33 -3.18 37.73 18.49
N THR A 34 -3.09 38.86 17.81
CA THR A 34 -4.18 39.84 17.62
C THR A 34 -4.80 39.82 16.23
N ASP A 35 -4.13 39.23 15.22
CA ASP A 35 -4.52 39.37 13.80
C ASP A 35 -5.16 38.11 13.18
N LEU A 36 -5.31 37.02 13.95
CA LEU A 36 -6.20 35.93 13.54
C LEU A 36 -7.64 36.41 13.73
N THR A 37 -8.43 36.44 12.65
CA THR A 37 -9.88 36.53 12.79
C THR A 37 -10.35 35.32 13.62
N LEU A 38 -10.65 35.55 14.90
CA LEU A 38 -11.11 34.55 15.86
C LEU A 38 -12.43 33.88 15.43
N SER A 39 -13.12 34.46 14.44
CA SER A 39 -14.37 33.95 13.90
C SER A 39 -14.15 32.62 13.19
N GLY A 40 -14.77 31.56 13.71
CA GLY A 40 -14.79 30.23 13.08
C GLY A 40 -14.03 29.15 13.85
N TRP A 41 -13.23 29.51 14.84
CA TRP A 41 -12.51 28.57 15.71
C TRP A 41 -13.07 28.61 17.13
N ASP A 42 -13.30 27.45 17.74
CA ASP A 42 -13.64 27.40 19.16
C ASP A 42 -12.44 27.75 20.03
N TYR A 43 -11.24 27.32 19.61
CA TYR A 43 -9.98 27.61 20.29
C TYR A 43 -8.83 27.89 19.33
N ILE A 44 -7.91 28.73 19.80
CA ILE A 44 -6.64 29.04 19.15
C ILE A 44 -5.52 28.72 20.14
N VAL A 45 -4.57 27.89 19.70
CA VAL A 45 -3.36 27.55 20.44
C VAL A 45 -2.20 28.34 19.85
N TRP A 46 -1.54 29.17 20.65
CA TRP A 46 -0.42 30.01 20.21
C TRP A 46 0.63 30.14 21.31
N THR A 47 1.81 30.64 20.97
CA THR A 47 2.92 30.83 21.92
C THR A 47 3.46 32.25 21.87
N ASN A 48 3.95 32.75 23.00
CA ASN A 48 4.75 33.98 23.05
C ASN A 48 6.26 33.71 23.02
N GLY A 49 6.66 32.47 22.75
CA GLY A 49 8.05 32.00 22.77
C GLY A 49 8.48 31.30 24.06
N THR A 50 7.78 31.51 25.18
CA THR A 50 8.06 30.81 26.45
C THR A 50 6.88 29.99 26.96
N THR A 51 5.67 30.50 26.70
CA THR A 51 4.41 29.95 27.21
C THR A 51 3.47 29.75 26.04
N VAL A 52 2.86 28.58 25.98
CA VAL A 52 1.77 28.24 25.08
C VAL A 52 0.45 28.56 25.77
N TYR A 53 -0.48 29.12 25.01
CA TYR A 53 -1.80 29.55 25.45
C TYR A 53 -2.88 28.87 24.64
N GLY A 54 -3.97 28.45 25.30
CA GLY A 54 -5.22 28.06 24.68
C GLY A 54 -6.24 29.18 24.87
N GLN A 55 -6.49 29.95 23.83
CA GLN A 55 -7.41 31.07 23.84
C GLN A 55 -8.76 30.66 23.24
N ASN A 56 -9.83 30.97 23.95
CA ASN A 56 -11.19 30.70 23.53
C ASN A 56 -11.60 31.68 22.43
N GLY A 57 -11.92 31.19 21.24
CA GLY A 57 -12.25 32.02 20.08
C GLY A 57 -13.53 32.85 20.27
N ARG A 58 -14.47 32.39 21.12
CA ARG A 58 -15.74 33.09 21.38
C ARG A 58 -15.60 34.21 22.40
N THR A 59 -14.84 33.97 23.47
CA THR A 59 -14.71 34.93 24.58
C THR A 59 -13.43 35.77 24.49
N SER A 60 -12.50 35.39 23.61
CA SER A 60 -11.14 35.92 23.51
C SER A 60 -10.31 35.75 24.79
N LYS A 61 -10.78 35.01 25.79
CA LYS A 61 -10.05 34.78 27.05
C LYS A 61 -9.06 33.63 26.90
N ILE A 62 -7.97 33.72 27.65
CA ILE A 62 -7.02 32.62 27.84
C ILE A 62 -7.61 31.70 28.90
N ASP A 63 -8.08 30.53 28.47
CA ASP A 63 -8.65 29.51 29.36
C ASP A 63 -7.57 28.51 29.83
N PHE A 64 -6.51 28.34 29.03
CA PHE A 64 -5.41 27.43 29.31
C PHE A 64 -4.05 28.09 29.05
N SER A 65 -3.04 27.74 29.86
CA SER A 65 -1.64 28.16 29.65
C SER A 65 -0.67 27.11 30.19
N GLY A 66 0.47 26.94 29.52
CA GLY A 66 1.50 26.00 29.93
C GLY A 66 2.71 26.07 29.02
N THR A 67 3.61 25.09 29.10
CA THR A 67 4.78 24.98 28.21
C THR A 67 4.60 23.91 27.14
N ASP A 68 3.59 23.05 27.28
CA ASP A 68 3.31 21.93 26.41
C ASP A 68 1.96 22.13 25.71
N TRP A 69 2.01 22.27 24.40
CA TRP A 69 0.82 22.52 23.59
C TRP A 69 -0.09 21.30 23.46
N ALA A 70 0.45 20.08 23.46
CA ALA A 70 -0.36 18.86 23.39
C ALA A 70 -1.19 18.70 24.66
N ALA A 71 -0.63 19.06 25.82
CA ALA A 71 -1.37 19.12 27.07
C ALA A 71 -2.51 20.16 27.04
N ILE A 72 -2.26 21.33 26.42
CA ILE A 72 -3.30 22.35 26.20
C ILE A 72 -4.39 21.84 25.26
N VAL A 73 -4.04 21.20 24.15
CA VAL A 73 -5.02 20.63 23.21
C VAL A 73 -5.86 19.54 23.87
N ASN A 74 -5.27 18.65 24.67
CA ASN A 74 -6.03 17.67 25.44
C ASN A 74 -7.03 18.33 26.40
N SER A 75 -6.64 19.42 27.05
CA SER A 75 -7.53 20.20 27.93
C SER A 75 -8.68 20.84 27.15
N ILE A 76 -8.40 21.36 25.96
CA ILE A 76 -9.40 21.93 25.06
C ILE A 76 -10.39 20.85 24.59
N ILE A 77 -9.92 19.67 24.16
CA ILE A 77 -10.78 18.55 23.73
C ILE A 77 -11.75 18.12 24.84
N GLY A 78 -11.31 18.16 26.10
CA GLY A 78 -12.13 17.89 27.27
C GLY A 78 -13.21 18.94 27.55
N THR A 79 -13.17 20.09 26.88
CA THR A 79 -14.16 21.17 27.06
C THR A 79 -15.43 20.88 26.26
N VAL A 80 -16.58 21.06 26.91
CA VAL A 80 -17.89 20.91 26.27
C VAL A 80 -18.05 21.95 25.17
N GLY A 81 -18.44 21.50 23.97
CA GLY A 81 -18.66 22.37 22.81
C GLY A 81 -17.39 22.89 22.11
N ALA A 82 -16.20 22.47 22.53
CA ALA A 82 -14.96 22.69 21.77
C ALA A 82 -14.82 21.60 20.70
N GLU A 83 -14.88 21.99 19.43
CA GLU A 83 -14.81 21.09 18.28
C GLU A 83 -13.75 21.53 17.28
N THR A 84 -13.53 22.84 17.10
CA THR A 84 -12.56 23.36 16.13
C THR A 84 -11.38 24.05 16.81
N ILE A 85 -10.18 23.53 16.58
CA ILE A 85 -8.93 23.97 17.23
C ILE A 85 -7.93 24.38 16.15
N PHE A 86 -7.55 25.65 16.15
CA PHE A 86 -6.43 26.15 15.38
C PHE A 86 -5.15 26.08 16.20
N VAL A 87 -4.08 25.56 15.63
CA VAL A 87 -2.73 25.54 16.23
C VAL A 87 -1.83 26.42 15.39
N HIS A 88 -1.27 27.44 16.02
CA HIS A 88 -0.36 28.35 15.37
C HIS A 88 0.95 27.64 14.97
N PRO A 89 1.50 27.85 13.75
CA PRO A 89 2.71 27.17 13.29
C PRO A 89 3.95 27.38 14.17
N ASP A 90 4.03 28.50 14.90
CA ASP A 90 5.17 28.81 15.80
C ASP A 90 5.13 28.03 17.13
N VAL A 91 4.04 27.29 17.40
CA VAL A 91 3.97 26.45 18.60
C VAL A 91 5.09 25.40 18.54
N PRO A 92 5.89 25.23 19.61
CA PRO A 92 7.04 24.32 19.59
C PRO A 92 6.61 22.86 19.63
N ALA A 93 7.56 21.96 19.37
CA ALA A 93 7.37 20.52 19.54
C ALA A 93 6.93 20.12 20.96
N SER A 94 6.18 19.03 21.04
CA SER A 94 5.73 18.40 22.29
C SER A 94 6.02 16.90 22.28
N THR A 95 6.45 16.39 23.44
CA THR A 95 6.60 14.95 23.68
C THR A 95 5.32 14.29 24.19
N THR A 96 4.27 15.07 24.47
CA THR A 96 3.02 14.56 25.05
C THR A 96 2.08 14.05 23.96
N THR A 97 1.41 12.94 24.24
CA THR A 97 0.40 12.36 23.34
C THR A 97 -0.87 13.21 23.33
N ILE A 98 -1.36 13.55 22.14
CA ILE A 98 -2.70 14.13 21.94
C ILE A 98 -3.71 13.00 21.80
N ASN A 99 -4.77 13.02 22.60
CA ASN A 99 -5.82 12.00 22.60
C ASN A 99 -7.14 12.60 22.09
N VAL A 100 -7.51 12.27 20.86
CA VAL A 100 -8.81 12.65 20.28
C VAL A 100 -9.81 11.54 20.55
N ASN A 101 -10.46 11.64 21.72
CA ASN A 101 -11.44 10.66 22.22
C ASN A 101 -12.89 11.15 22.14
N LYS A 102 -13.14 12.11 21.25
CA LYS A 102 -14.43 12.78 21.09
C LYS A 102 -14.71 12.98 19.60
N SER A 103 -15.98 12.86 19.23
CA SER A 103 -16.44 13.09 17.86
C SER A 103 -16.45 14.59 17.49
N GLY A 104 -16.32 14.89 16.20
CA GLY A 104 -16.41 16.26 15.65
C GLY A 104 -15.16 17.13 15.85
N VAL A 105 -14.11 16.59 16.46
CA VAL A 105 -12.88 17.36 16.73
C VAL A 105 -12.10 17.57 15.44
N THR A 106 -11.82 18.84 15.14
CA THR A 106 -10.92 19.29 14.08
C THR A 106 -9.71 19.97 14.71
N ILE A 107 -8.51 19.46 14.41
CA ILE A 107 -7.24 20.11 14.77
C ILE A 107 -6.56 20.54 13.48
N TYR A 108 -6.37 21.84 13.32
CA TYR A 108 -5.82 22.45 12.12
C TYR A 108 -4.54 23.21 12.43
N CYS A 109 -3.48 22.94 11.67
CA CYS A 109 -2.24 23.69 11.69
C CYS A 109 -1.83 24.05 10.25
N PRO A 110 -1.84 25.32 9.83
CA PRO A 110 -1.47 25.72 8.49
C PRO A 110 0.06 25.78 8.35
N LYS A 111 0.73 24.63 8.22
CA LYS A 111 2.15 24.64 7.85
C LYS A 111 2.34 24.15 6.41
N THR A 112 2.72 25.07 5.53
CA THR A 112 3.13 24.75 4.16
C THR A 112 4.60 24.32 4.13
N ASN A 113 4.82 23.01 3.97
CA ASN A 113 5.82 22.30 3.14
C ASN A 113 7.18 22.96 2.77
N LEU A 114 7.80 23.77 3.61
CA LEU A 114 9.23 24.04 3.53
C LEU A 114 9.91 23.24 4.62
N LYS A 115 10.38 22.04 4.23
CA LYS A 115 11.60 21.31 4.66
C LYS A 115 12.15 21.47 6.10
N ASP A 116 11.39 22.00 7.04
CA ASP A 116 11.88 22.32 8.37
C ASP A 116 11.71 21.12 9.27
N GLU A 117 12.79 20.82 9.98
CA GLU A 117 12.89 19.93 11.13
C GLU A 117 12.54 20.68 12.43
N VAL A 118 11.83 21.82 12.31
CA VAL A 118 11.45 22.73 13.39
C VAL A 118 10.00 23.15 13.21
N GLY A 119 9.05 22.39 13.77
CA GLY A 119 7.62 22.70 13.87
C GLY A 119 7.04 22.10 15.15
N PRO A 120 5.71 22.19 15.39
CA PRO A 120 5.09 21.43 16.46
C PRO A 120 5.13 19.94 16.10
N TYR A 121 6.25 19.28 16.39
CA TYR A 121 6.32 17.82 16.40
C TYR A 121 5.55 17.32 17.60
N THR A 122 4.45 16.63 17.39
CA THR A 122 3.86 15.82 18.46
C THR A 122 4.52 14.45 18.44
N GLN A 123 4.99 13.95 19.58
CA GLN A 123 5.44 12.56 19.62
C GLN A 123 4.36 11.59 19.12
N LYS A 124 3.12 11.80 19.55
CA LYS A 124 2.03 10.89 19.18
C LYS A 124 0.67 11.57 19.15
N ILE A 125 -0.13 11.25 18.16
CA ILE A 125 -1.56 11.53 18.16
C ILE A 125 -2.32 10.20 18.13
N ILE A 126 -3.35 10.09 18.95
CA ILE A 126 -4.26 8.95 18.99
C ILE A 126 -5.66 9.44 18.60
N LEU A 127 -6.19 8.95 17.48
CA LEU A 127 -7.59 9.06 17.10
C LEU A 127 -8.33 7.81 17.59
N GLY A 128 -9.14 7.98 18.64
CA GLY A 128 -9.72 6.86 19.37
C GLY A 128 -8.67 6.15 20.22
N GLY A 129 -8.79 6.25 21.54
CA GLY A 129 -7.83 5.67 22.48
C GLY A 129 -8.44 5.34 23.83
N ASN A 130 -9.73 5.66 24.03
CA ASN A 130 -10.48 5.24 25.20
C ASN A 130 -11.50 4.17 24.83
N SER A 131 -11.79 3.27 25.77
CA SER A 131 -12.79 2.23 25.63
C SER A 131 -14.17 2.71 26.11
N ALA A 132 -14.49 3.99 25.95
CA ALA A 132 -15.66 4.62 26.56
C ALA A 132 -16.47 5.51 25.60
N ALA A 133 -15.93 5.85 24.43
CA ALA A 133 -16.62 6.69 23.46
C ALA A 133 -16.27 6.30 22.03
N GLN A 134 -17.24 6.49 21.13
CA GLN A 134 -17.00 6.44 19.69
C GLN A 134 -16.33 7.74 19.24
N VAL A 135 -15.42 7.62 18.27
CA VAL A 135 -14.81 8.77 17.60
C VAL A 135 -15.31 8.81 16.18
N ARG A 136 -16.08 9.86 15.87
CA ARG A 136 -16.62 10.10 14.53
C ARG A 136 -16.32 11.50 14.06
N ARG A 137 -16.13 11.69 12.75
CA ARG A 137 -15.95 13.01 12.12
C ARG A 137 -14.78 13.78 12.73
N ALA A 138 -13.69 13.08 13.00
CA ALA A 138 -12.45 13.70 13.46
C ALA A 138 -11.61 14.14 12.26
N THR A 139 -11.03 15.33 12.33
CA THR A 139 -10.18 15.88 11.27
C THR A 139 -8.85 16.33 11.84
N LEU A 140 -7.76 15.84 11.27
CA LEU A 140 -6.40 16.32 11.52
C LEU A 140 -5.88 16.95 10.24
N TRP A 141 -5.36 18.18 10.32
CA TRP A 141 -4.89 18.89 9.14
C TRP A 141 -3.55 19.61 9.37
N GLY A 142 -2.57 19.30 8.53
CA GLY A 142 -1.27 19.99 8.49
C GLY A 142 -0.38 19.79 9.72
N LEU A 143 -0.61 18.72 10.48
CA LEU A 143 0.15 18.39 11.69
C LEU A 143 1.40 17.55 11.36
N GLU A 144 2.50 17.79 12.08
CA GLU A 144 3.68 16.92 12.06
C GLU A 144 3.75 16.11 13.36
N MET A 145 4.00 14.81 13.26
CA MET A 145 4.10 13.91 14.40
C MET A 145 5.09 12.77 14.17
N ASP A 146 5.47 12.05 15.22
CA ASP A 146 6.28 10.83 15.04
C ASP A 146 5.38 9.63 14.73
N GLU A 147 4.29 9.48 15.48
CA GLU A 147 3.33 8.39 15.36
C GLU A 147 1.89 8.92 15.32
N LEU A 148 1.12 8.48 14.32
CA LEU A 148 -0.34 8.56 14.33
C LEU A 148 -0.91 7.17 14.60
N GLU A 149 -1.73 7.03 15.64
CA GLU A 149 -2.48 5.81 15.91
C GLU A 149 -3.98 6.06 15.72
N ILE A 150 -4.61 5.23 14.90
CA ILE A 150 -6.06 5.10 14.81
C ILE A 150 -6.44 3.85 15.60
N SER A 151 -7.18 4.01 16.69
CA SER A 151 -7.37 2.93 17.66
C SER A 151 -8.82 2.75 18.08
N ALA A 152 -9.33 1.52 17.95
CA ALA A 152 -10.63 1.12 18.43
C ALA A 152 -10.45 0.06 19.55
N PRO A 153 -10.19 0.46 20.81
CA PRO A 153 -9.72 -0.44 21.85
C PRO A 153 -10.81 -1.38 22.42
N SER A 154 -12.03 -1.31 21.91
CA SER A 154 -13.18 -2.10 22.36
C SER A 154 -14.05 -2.47 21.18
N THR A 155 -14.60 -3.69 21.17
CA THR A 155 -15.61 -4.12 20.17
C THR A 155 -16.96 -3.41 20.32
N SER A 156 -17.12 -2.54 21.32
CA SER A 156 -18.34 -1.75 21.54
C SER A 156 -18.27 -0.35 20.93
N PHE A 157 -17.07 0.08 20.50
CA PHE A 157 -16.84 1.44 20.05
C PHE A 157 -15.99 1.45 18.79
N ASP A 158 -16.45 2.21 17.81
CA ASP A 158 -15.82 2.29 16.51
C ASP A 158 -15.13 3.64 16.32
N VAL A 159 -14.14 3.66 15.44
CA VAL A 159 -13.54 4.88 14.90
C VAL A 159 -13.94 4.99 13.44
N ASP A 160 -14.84 5.93 13.17
CA ASP A 160 -15.61 5.97 11.92
C ASP A 160 -15.64 7.38 11.32
N GLY A 161 -15.35 7.53 10.03
CA GLY A 161 -15.56 8.78 9.32
C GLY A 161 -14.57 9.85 9.76
N TRP A 162 -13.29 9.67 9.46
CA TRP A 162 -12.23 10.61 9.85
C TRP A 162 -11.36 11.01 8.67
N THR A 163 -10.73 12.18 8.76
CA THR A 163 -9.87 12.73 7.72
C THR A 163 -8.53 13.18 8.32
N VAL A 164 -7.44 12.80 7.65
CA VAL A 164 -6.09 13.24 7.97
C VAL A 164 -5.51 13.83 6.70
N GLY A 165 -5.37 15.15 6.65
CA GLY A 165 -4.96 15.89 5.46
C GLY A 165 -3.64 16.62 5.66
N PHE A 166 -2.73 16.53 4.70
CA PHE A 166 -1.47 17.27 4.68
C PHE A 166 -0.59 17.06 5.93
N CYS A 167 -0.81 15.96 6.65
CA CYS A 167 -0.05 15.63 7.85
C CYS A 167 1.25 14.91 7.47
N ARG A 168 2.24 15.03 8.35
CA ARG A 168 3.52 14.33 8.22
C ARG A 168 3.78 13.46 9.43
N MET A 169 4.19 12.22 9.17
CA MET A 169 4.64 11.27 10.17
C MET A 169 6.12 10.96 9.94
N ASN A 170 6.96 11.16 10.96
CA ASN A 170 8.38 10.85 10.90
C ASN A 170 8.68 9.71 11.89
N SER A 171 8.87 8.50 11.38
CA SER A 171 9.01 7.28 12.19
C SER A 171 10.37 7.23 12.92
N TYR A 172 10.56 8.08 13.94
CA TYR A 172 11.79 8.20 14.74
C TYR A 172 11.98 7.12 15.81
N SER A 173 11.00 6.26 15.99
CA SER A 173 10.95 5.39 17.15
C SER A 173 11.98 4.25 17.11
N THR A 174 12.15 3.59 18.26
CA THR A 174 12.87 2.30 18.37
C THR A 174 12.24 1.23 17.46
N VAL A 175 13.01 0.17 17.15
CA VAL A 175 12.54 -1.02 16.42
C VAL A 175 11.14 -1.43 16.90
N GLY A 176 10.17 -1.49 15.97
CA GLY A 176 8.79 -1.92 16.24
C GLY A 176 7.75 -0.83 16.55
N ARG A 177 8.10 0.46 16.54
CA ARG A 177 7.12 1.57 16.53
C ARG A 177 7.14 2.28 15.16
N GLN A 178 6.00 2.87 14.78
CA GLN A 178 5.55 2.94 13.38
C GLN A 178 4.99 4.34 13.08
N GLY A 179 5.13 4.83 11.84
CA GLY A 179 4.65 6.17 11.46
C GLY A 179 3.11 6.31 11.56
N LEU A 180 2.39 5.33 11.02
CA LEU A 180 0.93 5.21 11.10
C LEU A 180 0.53 3.81 11.59
N ARG A 181 -0.40 3.74 12.54
CA ARG A 181 -0.85 2.51 13.17
C ARG A 181 -2.36 2.39 13.20
N PHE A 182 -2.86 1.18 12.99
CA PHE A 182 -4.24 0.80 13.26
C PHE A 182 -4.26 -0.28 14.32
N THR A 183 -4.88 -0.03 15.46
CA THR A 183 -4.86 -0.96 16.61
C THR A 183 -6.25 -1.16 17.23
N GLY A 184 -6.38 -2.20 18.04
CA GLY A 184 -7.58 -2.51 18.80
C GLY A 184 -8.54 -3.51 18.12
N PRO A 185 -9.48 -4.08 18.88
CA PRO A 185 -10.42 -5.09 18.39
C PRO A 185 -11.75 -4.54 17.83
N GLY A 186 -12.00 -3.24 17.94
CA GLY A 186 -13.20 -2.58 17.42
C GLY A 186 -13.06 -2.18 15.96
N ASP A 187 -14.15 -1.69 15.37
CA ASP A 187 -14.16 -1.35 13.95
C ASP A 187 -13.48 0.00 13.68
N ILE A 188 -12.64 0.01 12.64
CA ILE A 188 -12.01 1.22 12.11
C ILE A 188 -12.39 1.33 10.64
N GLU A 189 -13.16 2.35 10.30
CA GLU A 189 -13.75 2.49 8.98
C GLU A 189 -13.90 3.95 8.51
N ASN A 190 -14.15 4.09 7.21
CA ASN A 190 -14.48 5.35 6.54
C ASN A 190 -13.42 6.44 6.77
N GLY A 191 -12.16 6.04 6.64
CA GLY A 191 -11.00 6.89 6.84
C GLY A 191 -10.42 7.45 5.55
N LEU A 192 -9.96 8.70 5.57
CA LEU A 192 -9.28 9.34 4.45
C LEU A 192 -7.94 9.95 4.87
N PHE A 193 -6.86 9.53 4.22
CA PHE A 193 -5.59 10.25 4.18
C PHE A 193 -5.46 11.02 2.87
N LEU A 194 -5.20 12.32 2.97
CA LEU A 194 -5.08 13.22 1.84
C LEU A 194 -3.72 13.90 1.87
N HIS A 195 -2.88 13.73 0.85
CA HIS A 195 -1.59 14.44 0.74
C HIS A 195 -0.66 14.26 1.96
N CYS A 196 -0.76 13.14 2.67
CA CYS A 196 0.08 12.86 3.83
C CYS A 196 1.44 12.33 3.42
N ARG A 197 2.45 12.54 4.27
CA ARG A 197 3.79 11.99 4.10
C ARG A 197 4.21 11.18 5.31
N ILE A 198 4.66 9.96 5.08
CA ILE A 198 5.20 9.08 6.12
C ILE A 198 6.64 8.75 5.75
N ARG A 199 7.59 9.05 6.64
CA ARG A 199 9.02 8.89 6.38
C ARG A 199 9.69 8.02 7.42
N ALA A 200 10.51 7.07 6.96
CA ALA A 200 11.41 6.32 7.82
C ALA A 200 12.51 7.24 8.35
N GLN A 201 12.83 7.12 9.64
CA GLN A 201 13.94 7.81 10.29
C GLN A 201 14.84 6.85 11.07
N ASN A 202 14.59 5.54 10.96
CA ASN A 202 15.33 4.49 11.67
C ASN A 202 15.26 3.16 10.91
N ASN A 203 16.16 2.23 11.25
CA ASN A 203 16.16 0.85 10.73
C ASN A 203 15.05 0.00 11.38
N GLY A 204 14.54 -1.00 10.65
CA GLY A 204 13.60 -1.99 11.20
C GLY A 204 12.24 -1.40 11.57
N VAL A 205 11.79 -0.39 10.82
CA VAL A 205 10.50 0.29 11.04
C VAL A 205 9.51 -0.03 9.93
N ASN A 206 8.22 0.01 10.25
CA ASN A 206 7.16 0.00 9.25
C ASN A 206 6.55 1.40 9.16
N LEU A 207 6.33 1.89 7.95
CA LEU A 207 5.71 3.19 7.75
C LEU A 207 4.22 3.16 8.12
N VAL A 208 3.53 2.10 7.69
CA VAL A 208 2.15 1.80 8.08
C VAL A 208 2.09 0.41 8.69
N THR A 209 1.38 0.26 9.80
CA THR A 209 1.05 -1.07 10.31
C THR A 209 -0.40 -1.21 10.69
N VAL A 210 -0.97 -2.35 10.32
CA VAL A 210 -2.32 -2.75 10.65
C VAL A 210 -2.26 -3.94 11.60
N GLU A 211 -2.66 -3.68 12.84
CA GLU A 211 -2.78 -4.67 13.93
C GLU A 211 -4.25 -4.87 14.35
N ALA A 212 -5.12 -3.94 13.95
CA ALA A 212 -6.52 -3.93 14.31
C ALA A 212 -7.27 -5.12 13.70
N LYS A 213 -8.16 -5.70 14.50
CA LYS A 213 -9.19 -6.62 14.02
C LYS A 213 -10.42 -5.79 13.72
N SER A 214 -10.86 -5.75 12.47
CA SER A 214 -12.10 -5.10 12.08
C SER A 214 -12.94 -6.08 11.27
N ASP A 215 -14.17 -6.32 11.73
CA ASP A 215 -15.14 -7.14 10.99
C ASP A 215 -16.07 -6.24 10.14
N ALA A 216 -15.90 -4.92 10.21
CA ALA A 216 -16.58 -3.92 9.38
C ALA A 216 -16.30 -4.08 7.88
N ASN A 217 -17.24 -3.60 7.06
CA ASN A 217 -17.14 -3.58 5.60
C ASN A 217 -16.81 -2.18 5.06
N GLY A 218 -16.15 -1.35 5.88
CA GLY A 218 -15.84 0.02 5.57
C GLY A 218 -14.74 0.20 4.51
N HIS A 219 -14.33 1.46 4.32
CA HIS A 219 -13.27 1.82 3.37
C HIS A 219 -12.26 2.77 4.01
N ILE A 220 -10.96 2.46 3.88
CA ILE A 220 -9.87 3.39 4.20
C ILE A 220 -9.16 3.76 2.89
N ALA A 221 -9.05 5.07 2.63
CA ALA A 221 -8.46 5.60 1.41
C ALA A 221 -7.23 6.45 1.70
N PHE A 222 -6.19 6.27 0.89
CA PHE A 222 -5.02 7.13 0.81
C PHE A 222 -5.01 7.77 -0.58
N TYR A 223 -5.00 9.10 -0.63
CA TYR A 223 -4.94 9.87 -1.87
C TYR A 223 -3.69 10.75 -1.89
N ARG A 224 -2.86 10.58 -2.91
CA ARG A 224 -1.61 11.36 -3.12
C ARG A 224 -0.69 11.38 -1.90
N CYS A 225 -0.65 10.28 -1.17
CA CYS A 225 0.24 10.13 -0.02
C CYS A 225 1.63 9.65 -0.45
N GLN A 226 2.65 9.96 0.35
CA GLN A 226 4.04 9.58 0.11
C GLN A 226 4.56 8.74 1.28
N LEU A 227 5.02 7.53 0.98
CA LEU A 227 5.64 6.62 1.94
C LEU A 227 7.10 6.44 1.52
N GLU A 228 8.03 6.92 2.35
CA GLU A 228 9.41 7.13 1.94
C GLU A 228 10.45 6.57 2.92
N ASN A 229 11.34 5.76 2.39
CA ASN A 229 12.65 5.46 2.94
C ASN A 229 13.74 6.07 2.05
N VAL A 230 13.90 7.39 2.13
CA VAL A 230 14.95 8.12 1.39
C VAL A 230 16.27 8.22 2.14
N GLY A 231 16.26 7.87 3.43
CA GLY A 231 17.45 7.87 4.29
C GLY A 231 18.32 6.62 4.11
N GLY A 232 17.89 5.62 3.34
CA GLY A 232 18.64 4.39 3.16
C GLY A 232 18.57 3.43 4.36
N PHE A 233 17.51 3.50 5.17
CA PHE A 233 17.36 2.68 6.37
C PHE A 233 17.08 1.21 6.00
N THR A 234 17.60 0.29 6.79
CA THR A 234 17.56 -1.15 6.54
C THR A 234 16.30 -1.79 7.12
N GLY A 235 15.69 -2.77 6.45
CA GLY A 235 14.55 -3.52 6.96
C GLY A 235 13.30 -2.66 7.15
N VAL A 236 13.05 -1.76 6.21
CA VAL A 236 11.88 -0.88 6.25
C VAL A 236 10.77 -1.45 5.38
N ASP A 237 9.57 -1.58 5.95
CA ASP A 237 8.37 -1.93 5.20
C ASP A 237 7.48 -0.72 5.00
N SER A 238 6.95 -0.53 3.79
CA SER A 238 5.98 0.57 3.60
C SER A 238 4.67 0.27 4.32
N ILE A 239 4.19 -0.96 4.21
CA ILE A 239 2.94 -1.41 4.82
C ILE A 239 3.17 -2.80 5.39
N GLU A 240 2.85 -2.99 6.67
CA GLU A 240 2.78 -4.31 7.30
C GLU A 240 1.36 -4.58 7.83
N TYR A 241 0.80 -5.71 7.44
CA TYR A 241 -0.27 -6.35 8.21
C TYR A 241 0.41 -7.32 9.19
N SER A 242 0.28 -7.05 10.49
CA SER A 242 1.14 -7.65 11.53
C SER A 242 0.54 -8.91 12.16
N SER A 243 1.44 -9.76 12.66
CA SER A 243 1.20 -11.12 13.17
C SER A 243 0.86 -11.24 14.65
N THR A 244 0.90 -10.15 15.42
CA THR A 244 0.62 -10.15 16.86
C THR A 244 -0.86 -9.90 17.20
N GLY A 245 -1.69 -9.60 16.21
CA GLY A 245 -3.14 -9.43 16.35
C GLY A 245 -3.91 -10.23 15.29
N PRO A 246 -5.23 -10.46 15.47
CA PRO A 246 -6.07 -11.00 14.43
C PRO A 246 -6.24 -9.93 13.35
N GLY A 247 -5.29 -9.81 12.44
CA GLY A 247 -5.21 -8.79 11.39
C GLY A 247 -6.24 -8.93 10.26
N HIS A 248 -7.43 -9.45 10.56
CA HIS A 248 -8.57 -9.42 9.66
C HIS A 248 -9.14 -8.02 9.66
N THR A 249 -9.15 -7.35 8.50
CA THR A 249 -10.02 -6.19 8.30
C THR A 249 -10.99 -6.48 7.17
N GLY A 250 -12.29 -6.61 7.44
CA GLY A 250 -13.33 -6.66 6.41
C GLY A 250 -13.36 -5.39 5.52
N THR A 251 -12.62 -4.37 5.95
CA THR A 251 -12.39 -3.08 5.31
C THR A 251 -11.58 -3.20 4.02
N ILE A 252 -12.04 -2.46 3.00
CA ILE A 252 -11.28 -2.24 1.76
C ILE A 252 -10.25 -1.14 2.03
N VAL A 253 -9.02 -1.31 1.52
CA VAL A 253 -7.98 -0.29 1.60
C VAL A 253 -7.54 0.11 0.20
N THR A 254 -7.51 1.41 -0.09
CA THR A 254 -7.10 1.92 -1.41
C THR A 254 -5.99 2.95 -1.31
N PHE A 255 -4.98 2.83 -2.16
CA PHE A 255 -3.92 3.82 -2.37
C PHE A 255 -4.02 4.36 -3.79
N THR A 256 -4.47 5.60 -3.95
CA THR A 256 -4.66 6.23 -5.27
C THR A 256 -3.66 7.37 -5.44
N ASP A 257 -2.95 7.36 -6.57
CA ASP A 257 -1.90 8.33 -6.93
C ASP A 257 -0.82 8.48 -5.83
N CYS A 258 -0.58 7.43 -5.04
CA CYS A 258 0.39 7.43 -3.94
C CYS A 258 1.79 7.06 -4.42
N SER A 259 2.82 7.49 -3.69
CA SER A 259 4.22 7.16 -3.96
C SER A 259 4.80 6.30 -2.86
N PHE A 260 5.52 5.25 -3.24
CA PHE A 260 6.29 4.37 -2.36
C PHE A 260 7.75 4.42 -2.83
N VAL A 261 8.63 4.97 -2.00
CA VAL A 261 10.00 5.31 -2.42
C VAL A 261 11.00 4.71 -1.44
N HIS A 262 11.80 3.75 -1.91
CA HIS A 262 12.88 3.14 -1.16
C HIS A 262 14.20 3.36 -1.89
N THR A 263 14.99 4.30 -1.39
CA THR A 263 16.19 4.81 -2.09
C THR A 263 17.34 5.06 -1.12
N GLY A 264 18.57 5.02 -1.64
CA GLY A 264 19.79 5.17 -0.84
C GLY A 264 20.11 3.96 0.04
N GLY A 265 21.30 3.95 0.65
CA GLY A 265 21.73 2.90 1.59
C GLY A 265 22.39 1.67 0.97
N ALA A 266 23.00 0.84 1.81
CA ALA A 266 23.54 -0.49 1.47
C ALA A 266 22.42 -1.56 1.53
N PRO A 267 22.60 -2.77 0.97
CA PRO A 267 21.54 -3.79 0.88
C PRO A 267 21.05 -4.18 2.26
N THR A 268 19.74 -4.18 2.54
CA THR A 268 19.14 -5.08 3.57
C THR A 268 17.63 -4.92 3.67
N GLY A 269 16.89 -5.85 3.06
CA GLY A 269 15.57 -6.32 3.49
C GLY A 269 14.43 -5.30 3.53
N GLY A 270 13.21 -5.82 3.68
CA GLY A 270 11.98 -5.04 3.68
C GLY A 270 11.17 -5.20 2.40
N CYS A 271 9.98 -4.62 2.37
CA CYS A 271 9.10 -4.69 1.22
C CYS A 271 8.11 -3.52 1.11
N ILE A 272 7.45 -3.39 -0.04
CA ILE A 272 6.34 -2.43 -0.17
C ILE A 272 5.13 -2.89 0.64
N LEU A 273 4.86 -4.19 0.66
CA LEU A 273 3.75 -4.75 1.42
C LEU A 273 4.14 -6.09 2.03
N ARG A 274 4.15 -6.14 3.36
CA ARG A 274 4.26 -7.36 4.14
C ARG A 274 2.88 -7.75 4.66
N MET A 275 2.56 -9.03 4.51
CA MET A 275 1.48 -9.67 5.24
C MET A 275 2.06 -10.78 6.10
N SER A 276 1.89 -10.61 7.40
CA SER A 276 2.34 -11.57 8.42
C SER A 276 1.18 -11.86 9.36
N GLY A 277 0.89 -13.13 9.64
CA GLY A 277 -0.23 -13.46 10.50
C GLY A 277 -0.30 -14.92 10.89
N THR A 278 -0.53 -15.20 12.17
CA THR A 278 -0.61 -16.58 12.69
C THR A 278 -2.05 -17.10 12.80
N THR A 279 -3.03 -16.22 12.63
CA THR A 279 -4.48 -16.49 12.72
C THR A 279 -5.17 -16.39 11.35
N LEU A 280 -6.42 -16.87 11.25
CA LEU A 280 -7.22 -16.77 10.02
C LEU A 280 -7.25 -15.31 9.52
N ASP A 281 -7.09 -15.11 8.21
CA ASP A 281 -7.24 -13.82 7.52
C ASP A 281 -6.28 -12.69 7.92
N ALA A 282 -4.99 -12.86 7.61
CA ALA A 282 -3.98 -11.81 7.74
C ALA A 282 -4.04 -10.83 6.54
N GLY A 283 -4.88 -9.79 6.62
CA GLY A 283 -4.96 -8.75 5.61
C GLY A 283 -6.34 -8.09 5.48
N PRO A 284 -6.46 -7.07 4.62
CA PRO A 284 -7.74 -6.46 4.32
C PRO A 284 -8.55 -7.34 3.37
N ARG A 285 -9.87 -7.15 3.38
CA ARG A 285 -10.77 -7.77 2.40
C ARG A 285 -10.28 -7.56 0.97
N LYS A 286 -9.78 -6.34 0.68
CA LYS A 286 -9.13 -6.02 -0.57
C LYS A 286 -8.20 -4.85 -0.40
N LEU A 287 -7.01 -4.94 -0.99
CA LEU A 287 -6.06 -3.85 -1.09
C LEU A 287 -5.89 -3.45 -2.56
N ILE A 288 -6.09 -2.18 -2.86
CA ILE A 288 -6.04 -1.67 -4.24
C ILE A 288 -5.05 -0.52 -4.31
N PHE A 289 -4.12 -0.61 -5.24
CA PHE A 289 -3.23 0.48 -5.61
C PHE A 289 -3.62 0.95 -7.02
N THR A 290 -3.91 2.23 -7.19
CA THR A 290 -4.30 2.82 -8.48
C THR A 290 -3.35 3.95 -8.83
N ASN A 291 -2.71 3.86 -10.00
CA ASN A 291 -1.66 4.76 -10.46
C ASN A 291 -0.54 5.01 -9.43
N PRO A 292 -0.03 4.00 -8.70
CA PRO A 292 1.04 4.25 -7.75
C PRO A 292 2.34 4.55 -8.48
N HIS A 293 3.16 5.41 -7.89
CA HIS A 293 4.58 5.47 -8.19
C HIS A 293 5.33 4.58 -7.20
N ILE A 294 6.10 3.62 -7.70
CA ILE A 294 6.89 2.70 -6.87
C ILE A 294 8.35 2.80 -7.32
N GLN A 295 9.20 3.36 -6.47
CA GLN A 295 10.64 3.46 -6.70
C GLN A 295 11.39 2.58 -5.71
N ILE A 296 12.19 1.65 -6.24
CA ILE A 296 12.96 0.69 -5.45
C ILE A 296 14.39 0.65 -5.98
N ASP A 297 15.30 1.29 -5.26
CA ASP A 297 16.74 1.29 -5.58
C ASP A 297 17.56 0.44 -4.59
N GLN A 298 16.98 0.06 -3.46
CA GLN A 298 17.64 -0.73 -2.41
C GLN A 298 17.73 -2.22 -2.77
N ALA A 299 18.91 -2.80 -2.63
CA ALA A 299 19.13 -4.23 -2.89
C ALA A 299 18.47 -5.13 -1.83
N GLY A 300 17.90 -6.26 -2.26
CA GLY A 300 17.26 -7.24 -1.38
C GLY A 300 15.87 -6.83 -0.87
N MET A 301 15.23 -5.87 -1.55
CA MET A 301 13.84 -5.50 -1.31
C MET A 301 12.88 -6.37 -2.10
N ASP A 302 11.76 -6.69 -1.46
CA ASP A 302 10.65 -7.37 -2.11
C ASP A 302 9.51 -6.39 -2.42
N LEU A 303 8.77 -6.61 -3.50
CA LEU A 303 7.54 -5.83 -3.72
C LEU A 303 6.45 -6.30 -2.74
N PHE A 304 6.23 -7.61 -2.70
CA PHE A 304 5.23 -8.26 -1.85
C PHE A 304 5.85 -9.40 -1.06
N GLN A 305 5.58 -9.45 0.24
CA GLN A 305 6.06 -10.49 1.13
C GLN A 305 4.91 -11.11 1.93
N ILE A 306 4.77 -12.44 1.87
CA ILE A 306 3.80 -13.21 2.66
C ILE A 306 4.58 -14.16 3.56
N VAL A 307 4.52 -13.93 4.88
CA VAL A 307 5.40 -14.59 5.87
C VAL A 307 4.56 -15.14 7.04
N ASN A 308 4.96 -16.29 7.60
CA ASN A 308 4.39 -16.89 8.82
C ASN A 308 2.85 -17.14 8.86
N ALA A 309 2.18 -17.31 7.71
CA ALA A 309 0.78 -17.70 7.60
C ALA A 309 0.52 -19.13 8.11
N THR A 310 0.32 -19.30 9.42
CA THR A 310 0.01 -20.62 10.04
C THR A 310 -1.48 -21.00 9.97
N ALA A 311 -2.35 -20.10 9.51
CA ALA A 311 -3.78 -20.32 9.33
C ALA A 311 -4.24 -19.88 7.92
N PHE A 312 -5.48 -20.21 7.52
CA PHE A 312 -6.00 -19.86 6.19
C PHE A 312 -6.06 -18.34 5.98
N VAL A 313 -5.45 -17.82 4.92
CA VAL A 313 -5.38 -16.38 4.61
C VAL A 313 -6.14 -16.11 3.30
N TYR A 314 -7.17 -15.25 3.34
CA TYR A 314 -7.70 -14.61 2.14
C TYR A 314 -6.83 -13.43 1.71
N TYR A 315 -6.39 -13.42 0.45
CA TYR A 315 -5.53 -12.38 -0.09
C TYR A 315 -6.13 -11.78 -1.36
N GLY A 316 -6.36 -10.47 -1.39
CA GLY A 316 -6.87 -9.77 -2.58
C GLY A 316 -6.13 -8.47 -2.83
N VAL A 317 -5.02 -8.52 -3.58
CA VAL A 317 -4.24 -7.32 -3.93
C VAL A 317 -4.37 -7.01 -5.41
N VAL A 318 -4.69 -5.75 -5.71
CA VAL A 318 -4.82 -5.24 -7.08
C VAL A 318 -3.89 -4.05 -7.26
N LEU A 319 -2.97 -4.13 -8.21
CA LEU A 319 -2.04 -3.09 -8.61
C LEU A 319 -2.41 -2.61 -10.03
N GLN A 320 -2.96 -1.41 -10.15
CA GLN A 320 -3.44 -0.83 -11.41
C GLN A 320 -2.57 0.33 -11.85
N ASN A 321 -2.13 0.27 -13.11
CA ASN A 321 -1.29 1.26 -13.78
C ASN A 321 -0.07 1.70 -12.95
N PRO A 322 0.72 0.78 -12.38
CA PRO A 322 1.90 1.18 -11.62
C PRO A 322 2.94 1.85 -12.52
N SER A 323 3.54 2.94 -12.02
CA SER A 323 4.80 3.46 -12.53
C SER A 323 5.92 2.90 -11.67
N LEU A 324 6.61 1.89 -12.16
CA LEU A 324 7.72 1.25 -11.45
C LEU A 324 9.06 1.78 -11.92
N THR A 325 9.88 2.21 -10.98
CA THR A 325 11.26 2.62 -11.17
C THR A 325 12.15 1.70 -10.35
N VAL A 326 13.03 0.93 -11.00
CA VAL A 326 13.89 -0.04 -10.32
C VAL A 326 15.38 0.21 -10.58
N GLY A 327 16.18 0.09 -9.53
CA GLY A 327 17.64 0.14 -9.60
C GLY A 327 18.28 -1.12 -10.19
N ALA A 328 19.61 -1.12 -10.29
CA ALA A 328 20.40 -2.22 -10.86
C ALA A 328 20.65 -3.37 -9.88
N ASN A 329 19.59 -3.87 -9.24
CA ASN A 329 19.65 -4.99 -8.29
C ASN A 329 18.69 -6.12 -8.68
N THR A 330 18.85 -7.26 -8.01
CA THR A 330 17.88 -8.37 -8.05
C THR A 330 16.78 -8.09 -7.03
N TYR A 331 15.52 -8.20 -7.46
CA TYR A 331 14.34 -7.98 -6.62
C TYR A 331 13.42 -9.20 -6.69
N THR A 332 12.86 -9.63 -5.55
CA THR A 332 11.77 -10.61 -5.56
C THR A 332 10.46 -9.85 -5.59
N TRP A 333 9.65 -10.06 -6.61
CA TRP A 333 8.35 -9.39 -6.68
C TRP A 333 7.36 -9.98 -5.68
N ILE A 334 7.42 -11.29 -5.47
CA ILE A 334 6.59 -11.98 -4.49
C ILE A 334 7.44 -13.02 -3.78
N GLN A 335 7.72 -12.78 -2.51
CA GLN A 335 8.24 -13.82 -1.63
C GLN A 335 7.07 -14.43 -0.86
N ASN A 336 6.87 -15.73 -1.02
CA ASN A 336 5.90 -16.49 -0.24
C ASN A 336 6.59 -17.67 0.44
N SER A 337 6.57 -17.70 1.78
CA SER A 337 7.12 -18.81 2.55
C SER A 337 6.06 -19.83 3.01
N ASN A 338 4.77 -19.65 2.69
CA ASN A 338 3.67 -20.52 3.13
C ASN A 338 2.77 -20.97 1.97
N LEU A 339 2.92 -22.23 1.57
CA LEU A 339 2.33 -22.77 0.33
C LEU A 339 0.94 -23.42 0.51
N SER A 340 0.53 -23.79 1.74
CA SER A 340 -0.65 -24.62 1.98
C SER A 340 -1.92 -23.88 2.41
N ASN A 341 -1.84 -22.60 2.77
CA ASN A 341 -2.85 -21.94 3.60
C ASN A 341 -3.60 -20.79 2.91
N PHE A 342 -3.69 -20.73 1.58
CA PHE A 342 -4.52 -19.72 0.93
C PHE A 342 -6.00 -20.12 0.90
N ALA A 343 -6.88 -19.18 1.22
CA ALA A 343 -8.30 -19.31 0.98
C ALA A 343 -8.58 -19.29 -0.54
N LYS A 344 -9.54 -20.10 -1.00
CA LYS A 344 -9.94 -20.16 -2.41
C LYS A 344 -10.35 -18.77 -2.90
N GLY A 345 -9.76 -18.33 -4.01
CA GLY A 345 -10.04 -17.02 -4.60
C GLY A 345 -9.03 -15.93 -4.21
N SER A 346 -7.98 -16.29 -3.47
CA SER A 346 -6.86 -15.40 -3.22
C SER A 346 -6.16 -15.02 -4.53
N MET A 347 -5.80 -13.74 -4.69
CA MET A 347 -5.16 -13.25 -5.91
C MET A 347 -4.24 -12.04 -5.70
N LEU A 348 -3.14 -12.02 -6.46
CA LEU A 348 -2.45 -10.81 -6.83
C LEU A 348 -2.77 -10.50 -8.30
N GLN A 349 -3.19 -9.28 -8.56
CA GLN A 349 -3.44 -8.82 -9.91
C GLN A 349 -2.68 -7.53 -10.22
N ILE A 350 -1.89 -7.53 -11.30
CA ILE A 350 -1.22 -6.35 -11.84
C ILE A 350 -1.81 -6.06 -13.22
N ARG A 351 -2.28 -4.84 -13.45
CA ARG A 351 -2.85 -4.42 -14.75
C ARG A 351 -2.25 -3.11 -15.20
N GLY A 352 -1.83 -3.02 -16.46
CA GLY A 352 -1.34 -1.78 -17.05
C GLY A 352 -0.01 -1.32 -16.46
N GLY A 353 0.36 -0.07 -16.73
CA GLY A 353 1.53 0.57 -16.15
C GLY A 353 2.79 0.44 -16.97
N HIS A 354 3.89 0.94 -16.41
CA HIS A 354 5.17 1.04 -17.10
C HIS A 354 6.32 0.76 -16.14
N LEU A 355 7.30 -0.01 -16.63
CA LEU A 355 8.56 -0.26 -15.96
C LEU A 355 9.66 0.62 -16.58
N THR A 356 10.34 1.38 -15.73
CA THR A 356 11.54 2.18 -16.04
C THR A 356 12.71 1.73 -15.18
N GLY A 357 13.94 1.90 -15.68
CA GLY A 357 15.16 1.43 -15.02
C GLY A 357 15.76 0.18 -15.68
N SER A 358 16.66 -0.50 -14.97
CA SER A 358 17.28 -1.76 -15.43
C SER A 358 16.27 -2.90 -15.48
N THR A 359 16.39 -3.79 -16.46
CA THR A 359 15.52 -4.97 -16.57
C THR A 359 15.69 -5.85 -15.33
N PRO A 360 14.64 -6.10 -14.54
CA PRO A 360 14.73 -7.01 -13.40
C PRO A 360 15.10 -8.40 -13.90
N THR A 361 16.16 -8.97 -13.34
CA THR A 361 16.77 -10.21 -13.82
C THR A 361 16.06 -11.48 -13.36
N SER A 362 15.08 -11.38 -12.45
CA SER A 362 14.29 -12.54 -12.04
C SER A 362 12.94 -12.15 -11.44
N PHE A 363 11.84 -12.45 -12.13
CA PHE A 363 10.57 -12.72 -11.44
C PHE A 363 10.60 -14.16 -10.95
N THR A 364 11.01 -14.30 -9.70
CA THR A 364 10.82 -15.54 -8.97
C THR A 364 9.55 -15.38 -8.15
N LEU A 365 8.48 -16.06 -8.56
CA LEU A 365 7.48 -16.50 -7.57
C LEU A 365 8.26 -17.44 -6.66
N GLY A 366 8.57 -17.02 -5.43
CA GLY A 366 9.38 -17.82 -4.50
C GLY A 366 8.90 -19.27 -4.50
N ALA A 367 9.84 -20.20 -4.74
CA ALA A 367 9.69 -21.66 -4.80
C ALA A 367 8.25 -22.21 -4.97
N SER A 368 7.96 -22.58 -6.20
CA SER A 368 6.99 -23.60 -6.65
C SER A 368 6.48 -24.55 -5.54
N ASN A 369 5.28 -24.28 -5.04
CA ASN A 369 4.12 -25.12 -5.32
C ASN A 369 2.87 -24.24 -5.29
N GLU A 370 2.36 -24.00 -6.49
CA GLU A 370 1.06 -23.45 -6.85
C GLU A 370 -0.02 -23.87 -5.85
N SER A 371 -0.37 -23.01 -4.90
CA SER A 371 -1.63 -23.20 -4.22
C SER A 371 -2.73 -23.02 -5.27
N ALA A 372 -3.57 -24.04 -5.49
CA ALA A 372 -4.74 -23.92 -6.37
C ALA A 372 -5.69 -22.78 -5.96
N ASN A 373 -5.52 -22.25 -4.75
CA ASN A 373 -6.31 -21.19 -4.17
C ASN A 373 -5.72 -19.78 -4.39
N PHE A 374 -4.46 -19.65 -4.82
CA PHE A 374 -3.79 -18.37 -5.05
C PHE A 374 -3.44 -18.17 -6.53
N LYS A 375 -3.86 -17.05 -7.11
CA LYS A 375 -3.59 -16.72 -8.51
C LYS A 375 -2.79 -15.42 -8.62
N VAL A 376 -1.72 -15.46 -9.40
CA VAL A 376 -1.03 -14.25 -9.87
C VAL A 376 -1.44 -13.99 -11.30
N MET A 377 -1.95 -12.78 -11.57
CA MET A 377 -2.35 -12.34 -12.90
C MET A 377 -1.62 -11.05 -13.22
N THR A 378 -0.91 -11.00 -14.34
CA THR A 378 -0.28 -9.77 -14.81
C THR A 378 -0.69 -9.51 -16.26
N ALA A 379 -1.11 -8.29 -16.57
CA ALA A 379 -1.60 -7.93 -17.91
C ALA A 379 -1.19 -6.49 -18.26
N ASP A 380 -0.87 -6.25 -19.53
CA ASP A 380 -0.67 -4.93 -20.15
C ASP A 380 0.41 -4.04 -19.49
N VAL A 381 1.40 -4.63 -18.80
CA VAL A 381 2.50 -3.87 -18.18
C VAL A 381 3.61 -3.62 -19.22
N VAL A 382 3.78 -2.37 -19.66
CA VAL A 382 4.74 -2.03 -20.72
C VAL A 382 6.18 -2.21 -20.23
N ARG A 383 7.01 -2.93 -21.01
CA ARG A 383 8.40 -3.34 -20.71
C ARG A 383 8.56 -4.38 -19.60
N PHE A 384 7.50 -5.11 -19.28
CA PHE A 384 7.54 -6.18 -18.29
C PHE A 384 7.78 -7.55 -18.96
N ASN A 385 9.03 -8.00 -19.05
CA ASN A 385 9.36 -9.39 -19.42
C ASN A 385 10.35 -9.98 -18.39
N PRO A 386 9.88 -10.45 -17.23
CA PRO A 386 10.77 -10.69 -16.12
C PRO A 386 11.40 -12.09 -16.07
N GLN A 387 11.18 -12.93 -17.09
CA GLN A 387 11.90 -14.20 -17.27
C GLN A 387 12.59 -14.33 -18.63
N GLY A 388 12.36 -13.38 -19.55
CA GLY A 388 12.87 -13.48 -20.92
C GLY A 388 12.35 -14.74 -21.63
N ALA A 389 12.99 -15.08 -22.75
CA ALA A 389 12.74 -16.34 -23.41
C ALA A 389 13.31 -17.51 -22.56
N ALA A 390 12.47 -18.49 -22.23
CA ALA A 390 12.84 -19.66 -21.43
C ALA A 390 12.64 -20.96 -22.22
N ALA A 391 13.54 -21.93 -22.04
CA ALA A 391 13.39 -23.25 -22.66
C ALA A 391 12.28 -24.06 -21.98
N ILE A 392 11.49 -24.76 -22.79
CA ILE A 392 10.53 -25.77 -22.34
C ILE A 392 11.13 -27.14 -22.65
N THR A 393 11.38 -27.91 -21.60
CA THR A 393 11.83 -29.30 -21.75
C THR A 393 10.68 -30.14 -22.31
N LEU A 394 10.82 -30.60 -23.56
CA LEU A 394 9.87 -31.53 -24.13
C LEU A 394 9.99 -32.90 -23.44
N LEU A 395 8.85 -33.40 -22.97
CA LEU A 395 8.72 -34.76 -22.43
C LEU A 395 8.02 -35.67 -23.44
N ALA A 396 7.78 -36.93 -23.07
CA ALA A 396 7.17 -37.94 -23.94
C ALA A 396 5.93 -37.42 -24.69
N SER A 397 5.84 -37.80 -25.96
CA SER A 397 4.73 -37.46 -26.83
C SER A 397 3.50 -38.36 -26.56
N PRO A 398 2.26 -37.83 -26.61
CA PRO A 398 1.92 -36.42 -26.80
C PRO A 398 2.31 -35.58 -25.58
N PHE A 399 2.98 -34.45 -25.82
CA PHE A 399 3.39 -33.52 -24.77
C PHE A 399 2.39 -32.38 -24.66
N VAL A 400 1.85 -32.13 -23.46
CA VAL A 400 0.96 -31.00 -23.20
C VAL A 400 1.75 -29.92 -22.48
N TYR A 401 1.78 -28.73 -23.06
CA TYR A 401 2.27 -27.53 -22.40
C TYR A 401 1.10 -26.62 -22.07
N THR A 402 0.97 -26.26 -20.80
CA THR A 402 -0.03 -25.30 -20.31
C THR A 402 0.68 -24.04 -19.88
N ASN A 403 0.22 -22.88 -20.36
CA ASN A 403 0.69 -21.60 -19.86
C ASN A 403 0.23 -21.43 -18.40
N ARG A 404 1.18 -21.55 -17.47
CA ARG A 404 0.96 -21.34 -16.03
C ARG A 404 1.58 -20.06 -15.50
N ASP A 405 2.06 -19.22 -16.40
CA ASP A 405 2.88 -18.06 -16.05
C ASP A 405 2.07 -16.84 -15.61
N GLY A 406 0.73 -16.88 -15.76
CA GLY A 406 -0.17 -15.81 -15.34
C GLY A 406 -0.18 -14.59 -16.27
N VAL A 407 0.56 -14.62 -17.38
CA VAL A 407 0.58 -13.66 -18.49
C VAL A 407 0.29 -14.36 -19.81
N GLY A 408 -0.15 -13.63 -20.82
CA GLY A 408 -0.10 -14.12 -22.20
C GLY A 408 1.35 -14.35 -22.65
N GLU A 409 1.60 -15.46 -23.36
CA GLU A 409 2.94 -15.79 -23.84
C GLU A 409 2.93 -16.42 -25.24
N ALA A 410 4.04 -16.27 -25.95
CA ALA A 410 4.29 -16.96 -27.20
C ALA A 410 5.11 -18.22 -26.94
N VAL A 411 4.56 -19.38 -27.31
CA VAL A 411 5.29 -20.64 -27.35
C VAL A 411 5.86 -20.83 -28.75
N LEU A 412 7.18 -20.94 -28.83
CA LEU A 412 7.95 -21.10 -30.05
C LEU A 412 8.47 -22.54 -30.13
N LEU A 413 8.09 -23.26 -31.19
CA LEU A 413 8.63 -24.57 -31.52
C LEU A 413 9.59 -24.44 -32.70
N ASN A 414 10.83 -24.86 -32.49
CA ASN A 414 11.93 -24.71 -33.43
C ASN A 414 12.58 -26.06 -33.70
N GLY A 415 12.89 -26.33 -34.97
CA GLY A 415 13.59 -27.57 -35.28
C GLY A 415 13.63 -27.94 -36.74
N ALA A 416 14.05 -29.18 -36.96
CA ALA A 416 14.04 -29.85 -38.25
C ALA A 416 13.51 -31.28 -38.09
N ARG A 417 12.61 -31.68 -38.99
CA ARG A 417 12.08 -33.04 -39.10
C ARG A 417 13.04 -33.91 -39.90
N GLY A 418 13.23 -35.15 -39.48
CA GLY A 418 13.93 -36.20 -40.19
C GLY A 418 13.07 -36.86 -41.27
N ALA A 419 13.57 -37.96 -41.83
CA ALA A 419 12.99 -38.61 -43.00
C ALA A 419 11.65 -39.34 -42.74
N ALA A 420 11.28 -39.56 -41.47
CA ALA A 420 10.03 -40.24 -41.10
C ALA A 420 9.50 -39.77 -39.74
N GLY A 421 8.17 -39.72 -39.61
CA GLY A 421 7.44 -39.50 -38.36
C GLY A 421 6.30 -38.48 -38.50
N THR A 422 5.82 -37.97 -37.37
CA THR A 422 4.75 -36.96 -37.31
C THR A 422 5.18 -35.82 -36.39
N LEU A 423 4.82 -34.58 -36.74
CA LEU A 423 4.78 -33.44 -35.81
C LEU A 423 3.48 -32.67 -36.04
N THR A 424 2.60 -32.67 -35.04
CA THR A 424 1.38 -31.87 -35.03
C THR A 424 1.29 -31.05 -33.75
N VAL A 425 0.86 -29.80 -33.89
CA VAL A 425 0.58 -28.90 -32.77
C VAL A 425 -0.90 -28.59 -32.79
N THR A 426 -1.58 -28.94 -31.71
CA THR A 426 -3.01 -28.71 -31.53
C THR A 426 -3.28 -27.78 -30.35
N LYS A 427 -4.32 -26.96 -30.48
CA LYS A 427 -4.88 -26.12 -29.41
C LYS A 427 -6.40 -26.25 -29.48
N ASP A 428 -7.06 -26.46 -28.35
CA ASP A 428 -8.52 -26.65 -28.28
C ASP A 428 -9.07 -27.71 -29.24
N LEU A 429 -8.33 -28.83 -29.36
CA LEU A 429 -8.60 -29.94 -30.29
C LEU A 429 -8.53 -29.59 -31.79
N VAL A 430 -8.11 -28.37 -32.14
CA VAL A 430 -7.86 -27.94 -33.52
C VAL A 430 -6.37 -28.06 -33.84
N ALA A 431 -6.04 -28.70 -34.96
CA ALA A 431 -4.67 -28.75 -35.46
C ALA A 431 -4.29 -27.38 -36.04
N LEU A 432 -3.34 -26.72 -35.38
CA LEU A 432 -2.78 -25.45 -35.84
C LEU A 432 -1.68 -25.66 -36.87
N TYR A 433 -0.84 -26.68 -36.63
CA TYR A 433 0.28 -27.01 -37.50
C TYR A 433 0.41 -28.51 -37.70
N SER A 434 0.84 -28.90 -38.90
CA SER A 434 1.29 -30.24 -39.25
C SER A 434 2.52 -30.10 -40.12
N VAL A 435 3.67 -30.57 -39.65
CA VAL A 435 4.96 -30.41 -40.34
C VAL A 435 5.33 -31.70 -41.06
N GLY A 436 5.71 -31.58 -42.35
CA GLY A 436 6.11 -32.69 -43.18
C GLY A 436 7.50 -33.25 -42.85
N ASN A 437 7.85 -34.38 -43.44
CA ASN A 437 9.19 -34.97 -43.30
C ASN A 437 10.24 -34.11 -44.02
N ASN A 438 11.47 -34.08 -43.49
CA ASN A 438 12.60 -33.30 -44.01
C ASN A 438 12.41 -31.77 -44.04
N GLU A 439 11.48 -31.23 -43.26
CA GLU A 439 11.22 -29.79 -43.19
C GLU A 439 11.86 -29.15 -41.96
N LYS A 440 12.40 -27.93 -42.15
CA LYS A 440 12.75 -27.03 -41.04
C LYS A 440 11.51 -26.22 -40.67
N PHE A 441 11.31 -25.99 -39.38
CA PHE A 441 10.14 -25.28 -38.89
C PHE A 441 10.49 -24.27 -37.79
N HIS A 442 9.71 -23.19 -37.79
CA HIS A 442 9.64 -22.18 -36.74
C HIS A 442 8.16 -21.86 -36.54
N LEU A 443 7.57 -22.44 -35.50
CA LEU A 443 6.14 -22.31 -35.22
C LEU A 443 5.96 -21.43 -33.98
N ALA A 444 4.99 -20.53 -34.02
CA ALA A 444 4.61 -19.71 -32.88
C ALA A 444 3.13 -19.94 -32.55
N VAL A 445 2.84 -20.16 -31.27
CA VAL A 445 1.47 -20.25 -30.75
C VAL A 445 1.32 -19.30 -29.57
N TRP A 446 0.31 -18.44 -29.62
CA TRP A 446 -0.05 -17.58 -28.49
C TRP A 446 -0.95 -18.35 -27.51
N LEU A 447 -0.62 -18.25 -26.22
CA LEU A 447 -1.38 -18.82 -25.12
C LEU A 447 -1.71 -17.74 -24.09
N GLU A 448 -3.00 -17.54 -23.82
CA GLU A 448 -3.48 -16.84 -22.64
C GLU A 448 -3.24 -17.67 -21.37
N PRO A 449 -3.29 -17.06 -20.17
CA PRO A 449 -3.14 -17.80 -18.93
C PRO A 449 -4.12 -18.98 -18.84
N SER A 450 -3.59 -20.16 -18.47
CA SER A 450 -4.30 -21.45 -18.38
C SER A 450 -4.68 -22.12 -19.71
N GLU A 451 -4.39 -21.51 -20.87
CA GLU A 451 -4.51 -22.21 -22.15
C GLU A 451 -3.38 -23.21 -22.34
N ALA A 452 -3.61 -24.20 -23.21
CA ALA A 452 -2.64 -25.26 -23.46
C ALA A 452 -2.49 -25.57 -24.95
N ILE A 453 -1.29 -25.97 -25.33
CA ILE A 453 -1.03 -26.68 -26.59
C ILE A 453 -0.73 -28.15 -26.31
N THR A 454 -1.10 -29.00 -27.25
CA THR A 454 -0.63 -30.39 -27.31
C THR A 454 0.28 -30.54 -28.52
N VAL A 455 1.50 -31.03 -28.26
CA VAL A 455 2.52 -31.29 -29.27
C VAL A 455 2.63 -32.80 -29.41
N THR A 456 2.13 -33.34 -30.51
CA THR A 456 2.29 -34.75 -30.84
C THR A 456 3.45 -34.88 -31.79
N TYR A 457 4.47 -35.63 -31.37
CA TYR A 457 5.63 -35.90 -32.20
C TYR A 457 6.07 -37.37 -32.11
N SER A 458 6.71 -37.89 -33.15
CA SER A 458 7.45 -39.15 -33.08
C SER A 458 8.90 -38.88 -33.37
N SER A 459 9.80 -39.35 -32.50
CA SER A 459 11.24 -39.17 -32.64
C SER A 459 11.78 -40.16 -33.68
N GLY A 460 12.01 -39.69 -34.90
CA GLY A 460 12.76 -40.40 -35.94
C GLY A 460 14.26 -40.10 -35.85
N SER A 461 15.10 -40.86 -36.56
CA SER A 461 16.53 -40.52 -36.65
C SER A 461 16.70 -39.17 -37.37
N GLY A 462 17.35 -38.20 -36.72
CA GLY A 462 17.64 -36.89 -37.29
C GLY A 462 16.64 -35.77 -36.94
N ASP A 463 15.60 -36.04 -36.14
CA ASP A 463 14.75 -34.98 -35.59
C ASP A 463 15.53 -34.09 -34.62
N THR A 464 15.40 -32.77 -34.79
CA THR A 464 15.80 -31.78 -33.78
C THR A 464 14.57 -30.97 -33.42
N LEU A 465 14.21 -30.94 -32.14
CA LEU A 465 13.03 -30.23 -31.65
C LEU A 465 13.40 -29.51 -30.36
N SER A 466 13.14 -28.22 -30.35
CA SER A 466 13.28 -27.37 -29.17
C SER A 466 12.02 -26.53 -29.03
N MET A 467 11.67 -26.25 -27.79
CA MET A 467 10.53 -25.40 -27.49
C MET A 467 10.97 -24.35 -26.49
N THR A 468 10.59 -23.11 -26.75
CA THR A 468 10.87 -21.98 -25.89
C THR A 468 9.57 -21.20 -25.68
N LYS A 469 9.40 -20.59 -24.53
CA LYS A 469 8.36 -19.59 -24.28
C LYS A 469 8.99 -18.21 -24.20
N ASP A 470 8.27 -17.21 -24.68
CA ASP A 470 8.65 -15.82 -24.48
C ASP A 470 7.40 -15.01 -24.10
N ARG A 471 7.51 -14.27 -23.01
CA ARG A 471 6.43 -13.45 -22.45
C ARG A 471 6.51 -12.06 -23.08
N LYS A 472 5.37 -11.44 -23.37
CA LYS A 472 5.31 -10.08 -23.93
C LYS A 472 4.78 -9.05 -22.96
#